data_AF-A0A809QZK5-F1
#
_entry.id   AF-A0A809QZK5-F1
#
_cell.length_a   1.000
_cell.length_b   1.000
_cell.length_c   1.000
_cell.angle_alpha   90.00
_cell.angle_beta   90.00
_cell.angle_gamma   90.00
#
_symmetry.space_group_name_H-M   'P 1'
#
loop_
_entity.id
_entity.type
_entity.pdbx_description
1 polymer ?
#
loop_
_entity_poly.entity_id
_entity_poly.type
_entity_poly.pdbx_seq_one_letter_code
_entity_poly.pdbx_strand_id
1 'polypeptide(L)'
;MNDHNQHAKQVLEKAMEAHAAKEYETSLVSYEWFFDHALDEDNASLYGVRLSYCLFGWARLGQEYETARIRLEQKFAHSIEALEQSRNLTYFHDYAAIGASLNQQKTVLEKFVGYHHADPELAAQIVHFIWDELVVSPHIIVCATYMDDALAFYETKLNMHDETLKFLGAMPETGRVVFIKDIQDRFIRDIDNITKVLQAAGRSEEAGAVSAKAKADLEKRNYHHSLSA
;
A
#
# COMPACT_ATOMS: atom_id res chain seq x y z
N MET A 1 -0.10 25.28 -15.24
CA MET A 1 -0.74 24.02 -14.83
C MET A 1 -0.78 23.15 -16.06
N ASN A 2 0.11 22.16 -16.14
CA ASN A 2 0.15 21.23 -17.27
C ASN A 2 -0.94 20.19 -17.06
N ASP A 3 -1.89 20.15 -17.99
CA ASP A 3 -3.14 19.35 -17.96
C ASP A 3 -2.91 17.88 -18.39
N HIS A 4 -1.74 17.32 -18.08
CA HIS A 4 -1.30 16.03 -18.65
C HIS A 4 -2.08 14.81 -18.15
N ASN A 5 -3.00 14.96 -17.19
CA ASN A 5 -3.80 13.87 -16.63
C ASN A 5 -5.32 14.13 -16.67
N GLN A 6 -5.75 15.13 -17.45
CA GLN A 6 -7.16 15.51 -17.51
C GLN A 6 -8.01 14.38 -18.11
N HIS A 7 -7.47 13.65 -19.08
CA HIS A 7 -8.18 12.54 -19.71
C HIS A 7 -8.41 11.39 -18.74
N ALA A 8 -7.37 10.88 -18.08
CA ALA A 8 -7.53 9.82 -17.10
C ALA A 8 -8.54 10.19 -16.00
N LYS A 9 -8.49 11.43 -15.48
CA LYS A 9 -9.48 11.90 -14.49
C LYS A 9 -10.91 11.87 -15.03
N GLN A 10 -11.12 12.34 -16.26
CA GLN A 10 -12.43 12.28 -16.92
C GLN A 10 -12.90 10.84 -17.12
N VAL A 11 -12.00 9.89 -17.43
CA VAL A 11 -12.37 8.48 -17.56
C VAL A 11 -12.81 7.90 -16.21
N LEU A 12 -12.13 8.22 -15.12
CA LEU A 12 -12.56 7.79 -13.78
C LEU A 12 -13.90 8.43 -13.37
N GLU A 13 -14.08 9.71 -13.63
CA GLU A 13 -15.36 10.42 -13.41
C GLU A 13 -16.50 9.75 -14.19
N LYS A 14 -16.27 9.47 -15.48
CA LYS A 14 -17.21 8.72 -16.32
C LYS A 14 -17.52 7.34 -15.76
N ALA A 15 -16.53 6.62 -15.22
CA ALA A 15 -16.74 5.31 -14.60
C ALA A 15 -17.73 5.41 -13.43
N MET A 16 -17.57 6.42 -12.58
CA MET A 16 -18.41 6.67 -11.41
C MET A 16 -19.83 7.13 -11.80
N GLU A 17 -19.94 8.04 -12.77
CA GLU A 17 -21.23 8.53 -13.28
C GLU A 17 -22.04 7.42 -13.95
N ALA A 18 -21.39 6.62 -14.80
CA ALA A 18 -22.02 5.47 -15.46
C ALA A 18 -22.47 4.42 -14.43
N HIS A 19 -21.69 4.17 -13.37
CA HIS A 19 -22.11 3.28 -12.28
C HIS A 19 -23.37 3.83 -11.60
N ALA A 20 -23.39 5.11 -11.24
CA ALA A 20 -24.55 5.75 -10.60
C ALA A 20 -25.81 5.72 -11.50
N ALA A 21 -25.63 5.84 -12.82
CA ALA A 21 -26.70 5.72 -13.82
C ALA A 21 -27.12 4.27 -14.14
N LYS A 22 -26.46 3.27 -13.54
CA LYS A 22 -26.63 1.83 -13.81
C LYS A 22 -26.25 1.40 -15.23
N GLU A 23 -25.40 2.18 -15.89
CA GLU A 23 -24.78 1.86 -17.17
C GLU A 23 -23.53 1.01 -16.93
N TYR A 24 -23.74 -0.21 -16.42
CA TYR A 24 -22.66 -1.03 -15.85
C TYR A 24 -21.55 -1.41 -16.84
N GLU A 25 -21.88 -1.64 -18.11
CA GLU A 25 -20.88 -1.94 -19.15
C GLU A 25 -19.96 -0.74 -19.41
N THR A 26 -20.54 0.45 -19.55
CA THR A 26 -19.79 1.71 -19.72
C THR A 26 -18.89 1.99 -18.51
N SER A 27 -19.41 1.75 -17.30
CA SER A 27 -18.66 1.90 -16.06
C SER A 27 -17.47 0.93 -16.01
N LEU A 28 -17.70 -0.35 -16.32
CA LEU A 28 -16.66 -1.38 -16.34
C LEU A 28 -15.54 -1.03 -17.32
N VAL A 29 -15.88 -0.71 -18.57
CA VAL A 29 -14.89 -0.33 -19.59
C VAL A 29 -14.04 0.86 -19.14
N SER A 30 -14.64 1.82 -18.43
CA SER A 30 -13.94 3.01 -17.94
C SER A 30 -13.02 2.69 -16.76
N TYR A 31 -13.44 1.84 -15.82
CA TYR A 31 -12.56 1.36 -14.73
C TYR A 31 -11.39 0.51 -15.26
N GLU A 32 -11.65 -0.40 -16.21
CA GLU A 32 -10.59 -1.21 -16.84
C GLU A 32 -9.58 -0.32 -17.55
N TRP A 33 -10.05 0.63 -18.35
CA TRP A 33 -9.16 1.57 -19.05
C TRP A 33 -8.33 2.39 -18.05
N PHE A 34 -8.95 2.94 -17.00
CA PHE A 34 -8.23 3.74 -16.02
C PHE A 34 -7.18 2.91 -15.31
N PHE A 35 -7.51 1.69 -14.92
CA PHE A 35 -6.56 0.80 -14.25
C PHE A 35 -5.35 0.49 -15.15
N ASP A 36 -5.58 0.25 -16.43
CA ASP A 36 -4.53 -0.19 -17.35
C ASP A 36 -3.70 0.95 -17.93
N HIS A 37 -4.26 2.16 -18.10
CA HIS A 37 -3.64 3.24 -18.89
C HIS A 37 -3.38 4.54 -18.14
N ALA A 38 -3.96 4.75 -16.95
CA ALA A 38 -3.81 6.03 -16.24
C ALA A 38 -2.35 6.39 -15.95
N LEU A 39 -1.48 5.39 -15.75
CA LEU A 39 -0.07 5.64 -15.44
C LEU A 39 0.78 6.04 -16.66
N ASP A 40 0.29 5.79 -17.88
CA ASP A 40 0.94 6.23 -19.11
C ASP A 40 0.84 7.75 -19.27
N GLU A 41 -0.19 8.36 -18.66
CA GLU A 41 -0.39 9.82 -18.66
C GLU A 41 0.35 10.52 -17.52
N ASP A 42 0.16 10.05 -16.29
CA ASP A 42 0.77 10.64 -15.10
C ASP A 42 0.92 9.61 -13.99
N ASN A 43 2.03 8.87 -14.04
CA ASN A 43 2.38 7.88 -13.04
C ASN A 43 2.39 8.49 -11.61
N ALA A 44 3.04 9.64 -11.42
CA ALA A 44 3.27 10.20 -10.09
C ALA A 44 1.97 10.58 -9.36
N SER A 45 1.01 11.17 -10.07
CA SER A 45 -0.25 11.62 -9.46
C SER A 45 -1.32 10.53 -9.44
N LEU A 46 -1.30 9.58 -10.39
CA LEU A 46 -2.40 8.63 -10.58
C LEU A 46 -2.13 7.25 -10.01
N TYR A 47 -0.88 6.91 -9.62
CA TYR A 47 -0.56 5.60 -9.04
C TYR A 47 -1.42 5.27 -7.82
N GLY A 48 -1.47 6.18 -6.85
CA GLY A 48 -2.29 6.02 -5.66
C GLY A 48 -3.79 5.99 -5.98
N VAL A 49 -4.26 6.84 -6.90
CA VAL A 49 -5.68 6.93 -7.29
C VAL A 49 -6.14 5.63 -7.96
N ARG A 50 -5.28 5.04 -8.79
CA ARG A 50 -5.50 3.76 -9.46
C ARG A 50 -5.68 2.63 -8.45
N LEU A 51 -4.83 2.55 -7.43
CA LEU A 51 -4.88 1.47 -6.44
C LEU A 51 -5.92 1.68 -5.33
N SER A 52 -6.52 2.87 -5.24
CA SER A 52 -7.54 3.20 -4.23
C SER A 52 -8.90 3.45 -4.85
N TYR A 53 -9.15 4.66 -5.38
CA TYR A 53 -10.44 5.09 -5.89
C TYR A 53 -10.94 4.21 -7.04
N CYS A 54 -10.08 3.90 -8.01
CA CYS A 54 -10.47 3.05 -9.15
C CYS A 54 -10.83 1.63 -8.69
N LEU A 55 -9.97 0.97 -7.90
CA LEU A 55 -10.25 -0.38 -7.42
C LEU A 55 -11.47 -0.45 -6.49
N PHE A 56 -11.66 0.54 -5.61
CA PHE A 56 -12.85 0.62 -4.76
C PHE A 56 -14.13 0.77 -5.60
N GLY A 57 -14.12 1.66 -6.59
CA GLY A 57 -15.24 1.85 -7.51
C GLY A 57 -15.55 0.58 -8.31
N TRP A 58 -14.53 -0.06 -8.89
CA TRP A 58 -14.67 -1.30 -9.64
C TRP A 58 -15.19 -2.45 -8.75
N ALA A 59 -14.69 -2.60 -7.53
CA ALA A 59 -15.17 -3.62 -6.60
C ALA A 59 -16.65 -3.40 -6.23
N ARG A 60 -17.08 -2.14 -6.02
CA ARG A 60 -18.49 -1.81 -5.79
C ARG A 60 -19.35 -2.13 -7.02
N LEU A 61 -18.87 -1.82 -8.22
CA LEU A 61 -19.55 -2.23 -9.45
C LEU A 61 -19.73 -3.76 -9.49
N GLY A 62 -18.69 -4.51 -9.11
CA GLY A 62 -18.74 -5.98 -9.02
C GLY A 62 -19.78 -6.54 -8.05
N GLN A 63 -20.24 -5.76 -7.06
CA GLN A 63 -21.32 -6.16 -6.15
C GLN A 63 -22.69 -6.11 -6.82
N GLU A 64 -22.85 -5.31 -7.89
CA GLU A 64 -24.12 -5.10 -8.61
C GLU A 64 -24.10 -5.72 -10.02
N TYR A 65 -22.91 -5.89 -10.59
CA TYR A 65 -22.68 -6.38 -11.94
C TYR A 65 -21.62 -7.48 -11.96
N GLU A 66 -22.08 -8.72 -12.06
CA GLU A 66 -21.25 -9.93 -11.98
C GLU A 66 -20.08 -9.95 -12.97
N THR A 67 -20.26 -9.42 -14.18
CA THR A 67 -19.18 -9.34 -15.18
C THR A 67 -18.02 -8.48 -14.67
N ALA A 68 -18.29 -7.38 -13.96
CA ALA A 68 -17.23 -6.55 -13.39
C ALA A 68 -16.43 -7.29 -12.31
N ARG A 69 -17.09 -8.10 -11.47
CA ARG A 69 -16.43 -8.97 -10.49
C ARG A 69 -15.51 -9.98 -11.17
N ILE A 70 -16.00 -10.66 -12.20
CA ILE A 70 -15.23 -11.64 -12.98
C ILE A 70 -13.99 -10.98 -13.61
N ARG A 71 -14.12 -9.78 -14.18
CA ARG A 71 -12.98 -9.05 -14.76
C ARG A 71 -11.94 -8.66 -13.71
N LEU A 72 -12.38 -8.24 -12.53
CA LEU A 72 -11.47 -7.91 -11.43
C LEU A 72 -10.71 -9.16 -10.92
N GLU A 73 -11.39 -10.32 -10.85
CA GLU A 73 -10.77 -11.61 -10.52
C GLU A 73 -9.78 -12.08 -11.59
N GLN A 74 -10.08 -11.87 -12.87
CA GLN A 74 -9.14 -12.12 -13.96
C GLN A 74 -7.90 -11.23 -13.84
N LYS A 75 -8.07 -9.95 -13.50
CA LYS A 75 -6.95 -9.01 -13.29
C LYS A 75 -6.10 -9.43 -12.09
N PHE A 76 -6.74 -9.90 -11.00
CA PHE A 76 -6.05 -10.48 -9.85
C PHE A 76 -5.15 -11.65 -10.26
N ALA A 77 -5.70 -12.64 -10.97
CA ALA A 77 -4.93 -13.79 -11.44
C ALA A 77 -3.82 -13.39 -12.43
N HIS A 78 -4.11 -12.49 -13.37
CA HIS A 78 -3.12 -12.03 -14.34
C HIS A 78 -1.94 -11.30 -13.68
N SER A 79 -2.18 -10.53 -12.61
CA SER A 79 -1.13 -9.78 -11.92
C SER A 79 -0.02 -10.69 -11.40
N ILE A 80 -0.36 -11.87 -10.85
CA ILE A 80 0.67 -12.79 -10.36
C ILE A 80 1.44 -13.48 -11.50
N GLU A 81 0.74 -13.83 -12.59
CA GLU A 81 1.38 -14.40 -13.79
C GLU A 81 2.35 -13.39 -14.43
N ALA A 82 1.95 -12.12 -14.51
CA ALA A 82 2.75 -11.06 -15.08
C ALA A 82 3.99 -10.75 -14.24
N LEU A 83 3.88 -10.80 -12.90
CA LEU A 83 5.04 -10.71 -12.00
C LEU A 83 6.05 -11.83 -12.30
N GLU A 84 5.58 -13.07 -12.43
CA GLU A 84 6.44 -14.24 -12.64
C GLU A 84 7.14 -14.22 -14.00
N GLN A 85 6.50 -13.65 -15.03
CA GLN A 85 7.07 -13.54 -16.37
C GLN A 85 8.04 -12.36 -16.53
N SER A 86 7.71 -11.20 -15.95
CA SER A 86 8.44 -9.94 -16.20
C SER A 86 9.39 -9.54 -15.10
N ARG A 87 9.19 -10.05 -13.87
CA ARG A 87 9.83 -9.59 -12.64
C ARG A 87 9.57 -8.11 -12.33
N ASN A 88 8.56 -7.51 -12.97
CA ASN A 88 8.13 -6.15 -12.64
C ASN A 88 7.33 -6.16 -11.34
N LEU A 89 7.90 -5.57 -10.30
CA LEU A 89 7.37 -5.56 -8.94
C LEU A 89 6.01 -4.84 -8.83
N THR A 90 5.67 -3.95 -9.76
CA THR A 90 4.38 -3.25 -9.75
C THR A 90 3.21 -4.24 -9.83
N TYR A 91 3.40 -5.38 -10.51
CA TYR A 91 2.38 -6.41 -10.60
C TYR A 91 2.09 -7.10 -9.26
N PHE A 92 3.07 -7.19 -8.35
CA PHE A 92 2.77 -7.67 -7.00
C PHE A 92 1.92 -6.66 -6.22
N HIS A 93 2.18 -5.36 -6.39
CA HIS A 93 1.37 -4.34 -5.74
C HIS A 93 -0.05 -4.32 -6.30
N ASP A 94 -0.22 -4.46 -7.62
CA ASP A 94 -1.53 -4.62 -8.26
C ASP A 94 -2.25 -5.85 -7.71
N TYR A 95 -1.55 -7.00 -7.62
CA TYR A 95 -2.07 -8.23 -7.02
C TYR A 95 -2.55 -8.02 -5.57
N ALA A 96 -1.74 -7.36 -4.73
CA ALA A 96 -2.10 -7.08 -3.34
C ALA A 96 -3.30 -6.14 -3.22
N ALA A 97 -3.32 -5.05 -3.99
CA ALA A 97 -4.39 -4.04 -3.93
C ALA A 97 -5.73 -4.57 -4.48
N ILE A 98 -5.69 -5.32 -5.59
CA ILE A 98 -6.88 -6.00 -6.11
C ILE A 98 -7.34 -7.06 -5.12
N GLY A 99 -6.41 -7.82 -4.54
CA GLY A 99 -6.71 -8.81 -3.51
C GLY A 99 -7.43 -8.19 -2.31
N ALA A 100 -7.01 -7.01 -1.87
CA ALA A 100 -7.69 -6.29 -0.80
C ALA A 100 -9.15 -5.94 -1.17
N SER A 101 -9.36 -5.51 -2.42
CA SER A 101 -10.69 -5.16 -2.95
C SER A 101 -11.62 -6.37 -3.13
N LEU A 102 -11.05 -7.55 -3.36
CA LEU A 102 -11.75 -8.83 -3.49
C LEU A 102 -11.86 -9.63 -2.18
N ASN A 103 -11.39 -9.08 -1.06
CA ASN A 103 -11.27 -9.79 0.23
C ASN A 103 -10.40 -11.08 0.17
N GLN A 104 -9.34 -11.05 -0.65
CA GLN A 104 -8.39 -12.15 -0.89
C GLN A 104 -7.05 -11.93 -0.15
N GLN A 105 -7.03 -11.14 0.93
CA GLN A 105 -5.80 -10.81 1.68
C GLN A 105 -5.06 -12.07 2.14
N LYS A 106 -5.79 -13.09 2.59
CA LYS A 106 -5.19 -14.38 2.98
C LYS A 106 -4.40 -15.01 1.82
N THR A 107 -4.97 -15.04 0.63
CA THR A 107 -4.33 -15.60 -0.57
C THR A 107 -3.09 -14.80 -0.97
N VAL A 108 -3.15 -13.46 -0.85
CA VAL A 108 -1.99 -12.60 -1.11
C VAL A 108 -0.84 -12.91 -0.14
N LEU A 109 -1.15 -13.04 1.16
CA LEU A 109 -0.17 -13.37 2.19
C LEU A 109 0.45 -14.77 1.98
N GLU A 110 -0.38 -15.78 1.67
CA GLU A 110 0.10 -17.14 1.38
C GLU A 110 1.03 -17.16 0.16
N LYS A 111 0.68 -16.40 -0.90
CA LYS A 111 1.54 -16.28 -2.09
C LYS A 111 2.88 -15.62 -1.76
N PHE A 112 2.87 -14.55 -0.96
CA PHE A 112 4.09 -13.91 -0.49
C PHE A 112 4.98 -14.87 0.33
N VAL A 113 4.40 -15.61 1.28
CA VAL A 113 5.13 -16.59 2.08
C VAL A 113 5.75 -17.67 1.18
N GLY A 114 5.04 -18.06 0.11
CA GLY A 114 5.60 -18.89 -0.94
C GLY A 114 6.88 -18.29 -1.57
N TYR A 115 6.86 -17.01 -1.95
CA TYR A 115 8.05 -16.32 -2.45
C TYR A 115 9.14 -16.20 -1.40
N HIS A 116 8.82 -15.89 -0.14
CA HIS A 116 9.80 -15.83 0.94
C HIS A 116 10.64 -17.11 1.05
N HIS A 117 10.02 -18.28 0.85
CA HIS A 117 10.73 -19.56 0.90
C HIS A 117 11.41 -19.95 -0.41
N ALA A 118 10.80 -19.67 -1.56
CA ALA A 118 11.30 -20.12 -2.87
C ALA A 118 12.28 -19.13 -3.53
N ASP A 119 12.10 -17.83 -3.27
CA ASP A 119 12.84 -16.72 -3.88
C ASP A 119 12.95 -15.54 -2.90
N PRO A 120 13.84 -15.64 -1.89
CA PRO A 120 13.98 -14.60 -0.86
C PRO A 120 14.37 -13.23 -1.41
N GLU A 121 15.08 -13.19 -2.55
CA GLU A 121 15.49 -11.94 -3.20
C GLU A 121 14.27 -11.19 -3.75
N LEU A 122 13.36 -11.89 -4.43
CA LEU A 122 12.09 -11.30 -4.85
C LEU A 122 11.26 -10.87 -3.64
N ALA A 123 11.17 -11.73 -2.62
CA ALA A 123 10.37 -11.46 -1.44
C ALA A 123 10.82 -10.19 -0.70
N ALA A 124 12.13 -9.99 -0.55
CA ALA A 124 12.70 -8.77 0.03
C ALA A 124 12.33 -7.50 -0.75
N GLN A 125 12.18 -7.61 -2.07
CA GLN A 125 11.80 -6.49 -2.92
C GLN A 125 10.31 -6.14 -2.83
N ILE A 126 9.44 -7.12 -2.56
CA ILE A 126 7.97 -6.91 -2.58
C ILE A 126 7.32 -6.81 -1.20
N VAL A 127 8.04 -7.17 -0.11
CA VAL A 127 7.47 -7.21 1.25
C VAL A 127 6.86 -5.89 1.69
N HIS A 128 7.42 -4.76 1.24
CA HIS A 128 6.94 -3.43 1.61
C HIS A 128 5.52 -3.13 1.11
N PHE A 129 5.03 -3.83 0.07
CA PHE A 129 3.66 -3.67 -0.43
C PHE A 129 2.59 -4.29 0.47
N ILE A 130 2.97 -5.17 1.37
CA ILE A 130 2.05 -5.93 2.24
C ILE A 130 2.50 -5.92 3.70
N TRP A 131 3.41 -5.02 4.07
CA TRP A 131 4.07 -5.04 5.38
C TRP A 131 3.06 -4.96 6.51
N ASP A 132 2.11 -4.03 6.43
CA ASP A 132 1.10 -3.81 7.46
C ASP A 132 0.21 -5.04 7.64
N GLU A 133 -0.23 -5.65 6.53
CA GLU A 133 -1.04 -6.88 6.53
C GLU A 133 -0.25 -8.08 7.06
N LEU A 134 1.03 -8.20 6.69
CA LEU A 134 1.88 -9.30 7.11
C LEU A 134 2.16 -9.24 8.62
N VAL A 135 2.37 -8.05 9.18
CA VAL A 135 2.61 -7.84 10.62
C VAL A 135 1.41 -8.26 11.47
N VAL A 136 0.18 -8.05 11.00
CA VAL A 136 -1.02 -8.46 11.75
C VAL A 136 -1.47 -9.89 11.44
N SER A 137 -0.76 -10.59 10.54
CA SER A 137 -1.07 -11.94 10.14
C SER A 137 -0.43 -13.01 11.05
N PRO A 138 -0.85 -14.27 10.96
CA PRO A 138 -0.15 -15.40 11.58
C PRO A 138 1.30 -15.58 11.10
N HIS A 139 1.71 -14.92 10.01
CA HIS A 139 3.05 -15.00 9.43
C HIS A 139 3.99 -13.88 9.89
N ILE A 140 3.65 -13.12 10.94
CA ILE A 140 4.45 -12.02 11.49
C ILE A 140 5.95 -12.34 11.65
N ILE A 141 6.28 -13.60 11.98
CA ILE A 141 7.68 -14.03 12.18
C ILE A 141 8.53 -13.87 10.91
N VAL A 142 7.93 -13.94 9.74
CA VAL A 142 8.60 -13.75 8.44
C VAL A 142 9.15 -12.32 8.33
N CYS A 143 8.46 -11.32 8.90
CA CYS A 143 8.91 -9.92 8.88
C CYS A 143 10.29 -9.74 9.52
N ALA A 144 10.64 -10.56 10.52
CA ALA A 144 11.90 -10.45 11.23
C ALA A 144 13.12 -10.70 10.33
N THR A 145 12.94 -11.47 9.25
CA THR A 145 14.00 -11.78 8.27
C THR A 145 14.37 -10.58 7.38
N TYR A 146 13.55 -9.54 7.35
CA TYR A 146 13.80 -8.32 6.59
C TYR A 146 14.30 -7.16 7.48
N MET A 147 14.61 -7.47 8.73
CA MET A 147 15.03 -6.51 9.75
C MET A 147 16.26 -7.06 10.47
N ASP A 148 17.38 -7.18 9.76
CA ASP A 148 18.63 -7.67 10.35
C ASP A 148 19.09 -6.77 11.51
N ASP A 149 19.11 -5.45 11.28
CA ASP A 149 19.35 -4.44 12.31
C ASP A 149 18.07 -3.63 12.56
N ALA A 150 17.47 -3.86 13.73
CA ALA A 150 16.21 -3.23 14.11
C ALA A 150 16.32 -1.69 14.25
N LEU A 151 17.45 -1.19 14.75
CA LEU A 151 17.67 0.24 14.92
C LEU A 151 17.89 0.91 13.56
N ALA A 152 18.69 0.31 12.68
CA ALA A 152 18.88 0.82 11.32
C ALA A 152 17.58 0.80 10.50
N PHE A 153 16.76 -0.24 10.68
CA PHE A 153 15.45 -0.33 10.06
C PHE A 153 14.51 0.78 10.57
N TYR A 154 14.46 1.00 11.88
CA TYR A 154 13.73 2.13 12.48
C TYR A 154 14.22 3.49 11.95
N GLU A 155 15.54 3.69 11.89
CA GLU A 155 16.13 4.94 11.39
C GLU A 155 15.78 5.21 9.93
N THR A 156 15.68 4.15 9.11
CA THR A 156 15.19 4.27 7.72
C THR A 156 13.76 4.80 7.70
N LYS A 157 12.86 4.29 8.56
CA LYS A 157 11.48 4.78 8.66
C LYS A 157 11.40 6.22 9.16
N LEU A 158 12.23 6.58 10.14
CA LEU A 158 12.34 7.95 10.65
C LEU A 158 12.81 8.92 9.56
N ASN A 159 13.83 8.54 8.78
CA ASN A 159 14.34 9.36 7.68
C ASN A 159 13.27 9.57 6.60
N MET A 160 12.55 8.50 6.21
CA MET A 160 11.44 8.59 5.26
C MET A 160 10.33 9.53 5.76
N HIS A 161 9.97 9.45 7.04
CA HIS A 161 8.99 10.35 7.66
C HIS A 161 9.46 11.82 7.57
N ASP A 162 10.70 12.10 7.97
CA ASP A 162 11.24 13.46 7.99
C ASP A 162 11.41 14.04 6.57
N GLU A 163 11.80 13.23 5.58
CA GLU A 163 11.86 13.64 4.17
C GLU A 163 10.46 13.95 3.62
N THR A 164 9.47 13.14 3.96
CA THR A 164 8.09 13.36 3.52
C THR A 164 7.51 14.64 4.11
N LEU A 165 7.81 14.96 5.37
CA LEU A 165 7.43 16.24 5.98
C LEU A 165 8.13 17.44 5.35
N LYS A 166 9.43 17.32 5.02
CA LYS A 166 10.16 18.39 4.31
C LYS A 166 9.53 18.67 2.95
N PHE A 167 9.18 17.62 2.21
CA PHE A 167 8.49 17.74 0.92
C PHE A 167 7.15 18.47 1.07
N LEU A 168 6.31 18.06 2.03
CA LEU A 168 5.04 18.75 2.30
C LEU A 168 5.23 20.22 2.71
N GLY A 169 6.29 20.52 3.47
CA GLY A 169 6.65 21.87 3.87
C GLY A 169 6.92 22.81 2.68
N ALA A 170 7.27 22.26 1.52
CA ALA A 170 7.46 23.00 0.27
C ALA A 170 6.19 23.15 -0.59
N MET A 171 5.09 22.44 -0.27
CA MET A 171 3.82 22.48 -1.03
C MET A 171 2.89 23.62 -0.55
N PRO A 172 1.94 24.13 -1.36
CA PRO A 172 0.95 25.11 -0.92
C PRO A 172 0.09 24.65 0.28
N GLU A 173 -0.29 25.56 1.18
CA GLU A 173 -0.97 25.23 2.45
C GLU A 173 -2.33 24.54 2.32
N THR A 174 -3.09 24.82 1.25
CA THR A 174 -4.52 24.48 1.11
C THR A 174 -4.85 22.98 1.17
N GLY A 175 -3.87 22.08 1.05
CA GLY A 175 -4.04 20.63 1.24
C GLY A 175 -3.22 20.02 2.38
N ARG A 176 -2.34 20.78 3.02
CA ARG A 176 -1.21 20.24 3.81
C ARG A 176 -1.62 19.54 5.12
N VAL A 177 -2.66 20.03 5.80
CA VAL A 177 -3.01 19.60 7.17
C VAL A 177 -3.45 18.14 7.23
N VAL A 178 -4.27 17.69 6.27
CA VAL A 178 -4.75 16.29 6.22
C VAL A 178 -3.57 15.34 6.00
N PHE A 179 -2.66 15.68 5.06
CA PHE A 179 -1.49 14.86 4.79
C PHE A 179 -0.51 14.78 5.97
N ILE A 180 -0.34 15.86 6.74
CA ILE A 180 0.53 15.83 7.93
C ILE A 180 0.04 14.78 8.93
N LYS A 181 -1.26 14.76 9.23
CA LYS A 181 -1.81 13.76 10.16
C LYS A 181 -1.63 12.33 9.63
N ASP A 182 -1.90 12.10 8.35
CA ASP A 182 -1.74 10.77 7.75
C ASP A 182 -0.29 10.27 7.79
N ILE A 183 0.68 11.18 7.60
CA ILE A 183 2.12 10.86 7.72
C ILE A 183 2.49 10.53 9.15
N GLN A 184 1.96 11.27 10.12
CA GLN A 184 2.18 11.01 11.55
C GLN A 184 1.63 9.64 11.95
N ASP A 185 0.38 9.36 11.59
CA ASP A 185 -0.28 8.09 11.88
C ASP A 185 0.44 6.92 11.21
N ARG A 186 0.97 7.10 9.99
CA ARG A 186 1.81 6.10 9.32
C ARG A 186 3.10 5.85 10.09
N PHE A 187 3.81 6.90 10.51
CA PHE A 187 5.07 6.73 11.25
C PHE A 187 4.86 6.06 12.61
N ILE A 188 3.79 6.42 13.33
CA ILE A 188 3.41 5.75 14.57
C ILE A 188 3.15 4.26 14.32
N ARG A 189 2.41 3.92 13.25
CA ARG A 189 2.14 2.54 12.87
C ARG A 189 3.41 1.78 12.49
N ASP A 190 4.34 2.40 11.76
CA ASP A 190 5.64 1.80 11.44
C ASP A 190 6.40 1.41 12.73
N ILE A 191 6.39 2.27 13.76
CA ILE A 191 7.01 1.97 15.06
C ILE A 191 6.32 0.79 15.75
N ASP A 192 5.00 0.83 15.85
CA ASP A 192 4.22 -0.25 16.48
C ASP A 192 4.47 -1.59 15.76
N ASN A 193 4.58 -1.56 14.43
CA ASN A 193 4.85 -2.74 13.62
C ASN A 193 6.25 -3.31 13.87
N ILE A 194 7.28 -2.46 13.94
CA ILE A 194 8.65 -2.88 14.26
C ILE A 194 8.67 -3.59 15.63
N THR A 195 8.08 -2.96 16.66
CA THR A 195 8.05 -3.54 18.01
C THR A 195 7.30 -4.87 18.05
N LYS A 196 6.15 -4.99 17.38
CA LYS A 196 5.39 -6.25 17.30
C LYS A 196 6.19 -7.37 16.64
N VAL A 197 6.90 -7.07 15.54
CA VAL A 197 7.72 -8.07 14.85
C VAL A 197 8.87 -8.55 15.74
N LEU A 198 9.56 -7.63 16.42
CA LEU A 198 10.66 -7.97 17.31
C LEU A 198 10.18 -8.80 18.51
N GLN A 199 9.05 -8.45 19.12
CA GLN A 199 8.43 -9.22 20.19
C GLN A 199 8.05 -10.63 19.74
N ALA A 200 7.41 -10.76 18.56
CA ALA A 200 7.06 -12.06 18.00
C ALA A 200 8.29 -12.93 17.69
N ALA A 201 9.42 -12.31 17.33
CA ALA A 201 10.70 -12.97 17.10
C ALA A 201 11.51 -13.24 18.37
N GLY A 202 11.03 -12.86 19.55
CA GLY A 202 11.76 -13.00 20.81
C GLY A 202 12.97 -12.05 20.96
N ARG A 203 13.05 -11.01 20.12
CA ARG A 203 14.12 -9.99 20.11
C ARG A 203 13.80 -8.84 21.06
N SER A 204 13.49 -9.16 22.32
CA SER A 204 12.96 -8.19 23.30
C SER A 204 13.93 -7.06 23.65
N GLU A 205 15.24 -7.31 23.65
CA GLU A 205 16.25 -6.28 23.91
C GLU A 205 16.24 -5.22 22.80
N GLU A 206 16.19 -5.65 21.54
CA GLU A 206 16.09 -4.76 20.39
C GLU A 206 14.76 -4.02 20.35
N ALA A 207 13.66 -4.69 20.69
CA ALA A 207 12.35 -4.04 20.84
C ALA A 207 12.39 -2.91 21.88
N GLY A 208 13.06 -3.14 23.01
CA GLY A 208 13.29 -2.13 24.04
C GLY A 208 14.15 -0.96 23.56
N ALA A 209 15.24 -1.24 22.83
CA ALA A 209 16.11 -0.22 22.26
C ALA A 209 15.38 0.66 21.24
N VAL A 210 14.64 0.06 20.31
CA VAL A 210 13.81 0.79 19.33
C VAL A 210 12.75 1.62 20.04
N SER A 211 12.05 1.06 21.02
CA SER A 211 11.00 1.76 21.76
C SER A 211 11.54 2.97 22.54
N ALA A 212 12.70 2.83 23.18
CA ALA A 212 13.35 3.92 23.89
C ALA A 212 13.77 5.05 22.94
N LYS A 213 14.36 4.71 21.79
CA LYS A 213 14.73 5.68 20.75
C LYS A 213 13.51 6.36 20.16
N ALA A 214 12.49 5.59 19.80
CA ALA A 214 11.23 6.09 19.22
C ALA A 214 10.54 7.07 20.17
N LYS A 215 10.46 6.75 21.47
CA LYS A 215 9.90 7.66 22.48
C LYS A 215 10.64 9.00 22.50
N ALA A 216 11.97 8.99 22.57
CA ALA A 216 12.76 10.22 22.58
C ALA A 216 12.56 11.05 21.29
N ASP A 217 12.41 10.40 20.14
CA ASP A 217 12.24 11.07 18.86
C ASP A 217 10.79 11.59 18.63
N LEU A 218 9.78 10.93 19.19
CA LEU A 218 8.38 11.41 19.24
C LEU A 218 8.22 12.61 20.18
N GLU A 219 8.86 12.59 21.35
CA GLU A 219 8.84 13.71 22.31
C GLU A 219 9.44 14.98 21.70
N LYS A 220 10.59 14.87 21.01
CA LYS A 220 11.19 16.01 20.28
C LYS A 220 10.27 16.60 19.20
N ARG A 221 9.35 15.80 18.66
CA ARG A 221 8.40 16.17 17.60
C ARG A 221 7.04 16.61 18.15
N ASN A 222 6.82 16.55 19.47
CA ASN A 222 5.53 16.76 20.13
C ASN A 222 4.43 15.81 19.61
N TYR A 223 4.78 14.56 19.28
CA TYR A 223 3.82 13.54 18.90
C TYR A 223 3.36 12.80 20.17
N HIS A 224 2.06 12.78 20.44
CA HIS A 224 1.49 12.06 21.58
C HIS A 224 1.10 10.64 21.15
N HIS A 225 1.91 9.64 21.51
CA HIS A 225 1.59 8.22 21.34
C HIS A 225 2.10 7.40 22.52
N SER A 226 1.29 6.46 23.01
CA SER A 226 1.70 5.48 24.02
C SER A 226 2.17 4.22 23.30
N LEU A 227 3.48 3.97 23.27
CA LEU A 227 4.05 2.73 22.74
C LEU A 227 3.64 1.55 23.64
N SER A 228 3.19 0.46 23.04
CA SER A 228 2.95 -0.80 23.76
C SER A 228 4.27 -1.39 24.26
N ALA A 229 4.40 -1.48 25.59
CA ALA A 229 5.54 -2.06 26.28
C ALA A 229 5.68 -3.57 26.02
#